data_AF-A0A9P1E4T1-F1
#
_entry.id   AF-A0A9P1E4T1-F1
#
_cell.length_a   1.000
_cell.length_b   1.000
_cell.length_c   1.000
_cell.angle_alpha   90.00
_cell.angle_beta   90.00
_cell.angle_gamma   90.00
#
_symmetry.space_group_name_H-M   'P 1'
#
loop_
_entity.id
_entity.type
_entity.pdbx_description
1 polymer ?
#
loop_
_entity_poly.entity_id
_entity_poly.type
_entity_poly.pdbx_seq_one_letter_code
_entity_poly.pdbx_strand_id
1 'polypeptide(L)'
;MRQEAYRKDVERAFEVLQSRFAIIAGPSHFWEKKVLHDIMSACIIMHNMIIENERDMHAPIEDVRDTPVPDIEVTFDEAAQFTQFLSRHNQIHDKDAHIELHNALIVHLWKQFSISDN
;
A
#
# COMPACT_ATOMS: atom_id res chain seq x y z
N MET A 1 25.74 0.81 -24.04
CA MET A 1 26.39 0.00 -22.98
C MET A 1 26.26 0.60 -21.58
N ARG A 2 26.52 1.90 -21.36
CA ARG A 2 26.52 2.45 -19.98
C ARG A 2 25.12 2.53 -19.32
N GLN A 3 24.10 2.95 -20.06
CA GLN A 3 22.72 3.02 -19.55
C GLN A 3 22.13 1.63 -19.24
N GLU A 4 22.50 0.63 -20.04
CA GLU A 4 22.13 -0.78 -19.84
C GLU A 4 22.66 -1.34 -18.52
N ALA A 5 23.90 -1.00 -18.16
CA ALA A 5 24.52 -1.41 -16.90
C ALA A 5 23.79 -0.81 -15.70
N TYR A 6 23.55 0.50 -15.73
CA TYR A 6 22.79 1.18 -14.66
C TYR A 6 21.37 0.64 -14.52
N ARG A 7 20.69 0.34 -15.64
CA ARG A 7 19.36 -0.28 -15.60
C ARG A 7 19.40 -1.64 -14.89
N LYS A 8 20.37 -2.49 -15.21
CA LYS A 8 20.53 -3.81 -14.57
C LYS A 8 20.82 -3.71 -13.08
N ASP A 9 21.64 -2.74 -12.66
CA ASP A 9 21.94 -2.55 -11.24
C ASP A 9 20.67 -2.13 -10.47
N VAL A 10 19.86 -1.26 -11.06
CA VAL A 10 18.56 -0.85 -10.48
C VAL A 10 17.59 -2.02 -10.42
N GLU A 11 17.47 -2.81 -11.49
CA GLU A 11 16.61 -4.00 -11.55
C GLU A 11 17.01 -5.03 -10.48
N ARG A 12 18.31 -5.32 -10.37
CA ARG A 12 18.83 -6.23 -9.35
C ARG A 12 18.56 -5.75 -7.93
N ALA A 13 18.76 -4.46 -7.65
CA ALA A 13 18.47 -3.90 -6.34
C ALA A 13 16.96 -3.97 -6.02
N PHE A 14 16.12 -3.74 -7.04
CA PHE A 14 14.68 -3.82 -6.89
C PHE A 14 14.19 -5.25 -6.62
N GLU A 15 14.75 -6.25 -7.31
CA GLU A 15 14.46 -7.67 -7.05
C GLU A 15 14.81 -8.08 -5.61
N VAL A 16 15.97 -7.63 -5.11
CA VAL A 16 16.37 -7.88 -3.71
C VAL A 16 15.36 -7.28 -2.74
N LEU A 17 14.95 -6.04 -2.98
CA LEU A 17 13.96 -5.37 -2.14
C LEU A 17 12.59 -6.05 -2.20
N GLN A 18 12.13 -6.52 -3.36
CA GLN A 18 10.88 -7.29 -3.50
C GLN A 18 10.93 -8.62 -2.75
N SER A 19 12.07 -9.32 -2.78
CA SER A 19 12.23 -10.60 -2.06
C SER A 19 12.15 -10.44 -0.54
N ARG A 20 12.55 -9.28 0.00
CA ARG A 20 12.56 -9.00 1.44
C ARG A 20 11.32 -8.27 1.94
N PHE A 21 10.68 -7.46 1.09
CA PHE A 21 9.54 -6.63 1.47
C PHE A 21 8.35 -6.86 0.53
N ALA A 22 7.40 -7.69 0.97
CA ALA A 22 6.20 -8.03 0.20
C ALA A 22 5.37 -6.81 -0.25
N ILE A 23 5.46 -5.69 0.49
CA ILE A 23 4.81 -4.41 0.14
C ILE A 23 5.29 -3.84 -1.22
N ILE A 24 6.50 -4.19 -1.66
CA ILE A 24 7.08 -3.75 -2.94
C ILE A 24 6.63 -4.66 -4.10
N ALA A 25 6.17 -5.88 -3.80
CA ALA A 25 5.66 -6.82 -4.81
C ALA A 25 4.22 -6.49 -5.23
N GLY A 26 3.47 -5.73 -4.43
CA GLY A 26 2.08 -5.37 -4.72
C GLY A 26 1.91 -4.29 -5.79
N PRO A 27 0.69 -4.14 -6.35
CA PRO A 27 0.40 -3.15 -7.37
C PRO A 27 0.57 -1.71 -6.85
N SER A 28 1.54 -1.00 -7.43
CA SER A 28 1.87 0.40 -7.10
C SER A 28 0.91 1.42 -7.69
N HIS A 29 0.02 1.02 -8.61
CA HIS A 29 -0.84 1.93 -9.37
C HIS A 29 -1.80 2.76 -8.49
N PHE A 30 -2.16 2.23 -7.32
CA PHE A 30 -3.09 2.87 -6.38
C PHE A 30 -2.43 3.84 -5.39
N TRP A 31 -1.09 3.92 -5.42
CA TRP A 31 -0.34 4.70 -4.46
C TRP A 31 0.07 6.02 -5.09
N GLU A 32 -0.17 7.13 -4.39
CA GLU A 32 0.39 8.41 -4.81
C GLU A 32 1.92 8.31 -4.87
N LYS A 33 2.53 9.03 -5.82
CA LYS A 33 3.99 9.03 -6.01
C LYS A 33 4.75 9.35 -4.71
N LYS A 34 4.19 10.23 -3.86
CA LYS A 34 4.75 10.56 -2.56
C LYS A 34 4.78 9.35 -1.62
N VAL A 35 3.69 8.60 -1.56
CA VAL A 35 3.60 7.41 -0.70
C VAL A 35 4.54 6.31 -1.22
N LEU A 36 4.63 6.11 -2.54
CA LEU A 36 5.62 5.18 -3.11
C LEU A 36 7.06 5.58 -2.78
N HIS A 37 7.36 6.88 -2.84
CA HIS A 37 8.67 7.38 -2.44
C HIS A 37 8.96 7.09 -0.97
N ASP A 38 7.98 7.29 -0.09
CA ASP A 38 8.13 7.06 1.34
C ASP A 38 8.31 5.56 1.66
N ILE A 39 7.55 4.67 1.01
CA ILE A 39 7.75 3.21 1.12
C ILE A 39 9.16 2.83 0.68
N MET A 40 9.57 3.23 -0.52
CA MET A 40 10.88 2.86 -1.07
C MET A 40 12.01 3.36 -0.18
N SER A 41 11.90 4.58 0.34
CA SER A 41 12.86 5.15 1.28
C SER A 41 12.92 4.33 2.57
N ALA A 42 11.77 3.99 3.15
CA ALA A 42 11.72 3.16 4.35
C ALA A 42 12.33 1.77 4.11
N CYS A 43 12.01 1.11 3.01
CA CYS A 43 12.57 -0.20 2.65
C CYS A 43 14.08 -0.16 2.44
N ILE A 44 14.62 0.88 1.80
CA ILE A 44 16.07 1.06 1.64
C ILE A 44 16.76 1.27 3.01
N ILE A 45 16.18 2.12 3.86
CA ILE A 45 16.73 2.37 5.21
C ILE A 45 16.72 1.07 6.02
N MET A 46 15.58 0.37 6.07
CA MET A 46 15.46 -0.90 6.79
C MET A 46 16.41 -1.97 6.24
N HIS A 47 16.57 -2.05 4.91
CA HIS A 47 17.51 -2.98 4.30
C HIS A 47 18.95 -2.71 4.74
N ASN A 48 19.35 -1.44 4.73
CA ASN A 48 20.68 -1.04 5.18
C ASN A 48 20.88 -1.32 6.68
N MET A 49 19.87 -1.03 7.51
CA MET A 49 19.91 -1.33 8.95
C MET A 49 20.03 -2.83 9.22
N ILE A 50 19.31 -3.67 8.47
CA ILE A 50 19.41 -5.13 8.59
C ILE A 50 20.81 -5.61 8.21
N ILE A 51 21.38 -5.11 7.09
CA ILE A 51 22.74 -5.46 6.67
C ILE A 51 23.78 -5.00 7.71
N GLU A 52 23.64 -3.79 8.24
CA GLU A 52 24.54 -3.27 9.27
C GLU A 52 24.46 -4.14 10.52
N ASN A 53 23.26 -4.50 10.97
CA ASN A 53 23.06 -5.40 12.11
C ASN A 53 23.65 -6.79 11.84
N GLU A 54 23.32 -7.44 10.72
CA GLU A 54 23.88 -8.76 10.33
C GLU A 54 25.42 -8.73 10.25
N ARG A 55 26.01 -7.62 9.82
CA ARG A 55 27.46 -7.44 9.76
C ARG A 55 28.10 -7.23 11.13
N ASP A 56 27.40 -6.56 12.05
CA ASP A 56 27.84 -6.36 13.43
C ASP A 56 27.73 -7.65 14.27
N MET A 57 26.85 -8.58 13.86
CA MET A 57 26.77 -9.95 14.42
C MET A 57 28.00 -10.84 14.09
N HIS A 58 28.98 -10.35 13.33
CA HIS A 58 30.30 -10.98 13.23
C HIS A 58 31.24 -10.59 14.40
N ALA A 59 30.81 -9.71 15.31
CA ALA A 59 31.34 -9.63 16.67
C ALA A 59 30.64 -10.68 17.56
N PRO A 60 31.27 -11.17 18.66
CA PRO A 60 30.67 -12.19 19.52
C PRO A 60 29.29 -11.75 20.03
N ILE A 61 28.23 -12.42 19.58
CA ILE A 61 26.83 -12.10 19.86
C ILE A 61 26.48 -12.53 21.30
N GLU A 62 25.94 -11.62 22.12
CA GLU A 62 25.04 -12.02 23.20
C GLU A 62 23.70 -12.43 22.58
N ASP A 63 23.39 -13.72 22.73
CA ASP A 63 22.29 -14.49 22.17
C ASP A 63 20.92 -13.77 22.17
N VAL A 64 20.65 -13.00 21.11
CA VAL A 64 19.29 -12.54 20.78
C VAL A 64 18.66 -13.63 19.93
N ARG A 65 17.83 -14.44 20.59
CA ARG A 65 17.04 -15.54 20.03
C ARG A 65 16.58 -15.28 18.60
N ASP A 66 16.98 -16.17 17.69
CA ASP A 66 16.44 -16.29 16.34
C ASP A 66 14.91 -16.31 16.42
N THR A 67 14.28 -15.23 15.99
CA THR A 67 12.83 -15.24 15.78
C THR A 67 12.65 -15.83 14.39
N PRO A 68 11.94 -16.96 14.22
CA PRO A 68 11.70 -17.51 12.90
C PRO A 68 11.01 -16.43 12.06
N VAL A 69 11.63 -16.00 10.97
CA VAL A 69 10.94 -15.22 9.94
C VAL A 69 9.79 -16.11 9.47
N PRO A 70 8.52 -15.73 9.67
CA PRO A 70 7.43 -16.55 9.18
C PRO A 70 7.58 -16.65 7.66
N ASP A 71 7.51 -17.87 7.12
CA ASP A 71 7.22 -18.08 5.71
C ASP A 71 5.82 -17.53 5.47
N ILE A 72 5.75 -16.25 5.12
CA ILE A 72 4.50 -15.65 4.69
C ILE A 72 4.32 -16.12 3.25
N GLU A 73 3.72 -17.30 3.07
CA GLU A 73 3.02 -17.61 1.82
C GLU A 73 1.88 -16.59 1.72
N VAL A 74 2.17 -15.41 1.18
CA VAL A 74 1.12 -14.49 0.82
C VAL A 74 0.50 -15.03 -0.46
N THR A 75 -0.48 -15.92 -0.30
CA THR A 75 -1.39 -16.27 -1.39
C THR A 75 -2.26 -15.04 -1.65
N PHE A 76 -1.69 -14.05 -2.32
CA PHE A 76 -2.43 -12.93 -2.86
C PHE A 76 -3.26 -13.47 -4.02
N ASP A 77 -4.55 -13.73 -3.77
CA ASP A 77 -5.52 -13.78 -4.86
C ASP A 77 -5.74 -12.33 -5.34
N GLU A 78 -4.81 -11.87 -6.18
CA GLU A 78 -4.81 -10.52 -6.76
C GLU A 78 -6.13 -10.21 -7.46
N ALA A 79 -6.75 -11.21 -8.09
CA ALA A 79 -8.04 -11.06 -8.77
C ALA A 79 -9.19 -10.83 -7.77
N ALA A 80 -9.22 -11.57 -6.66
CA ALA A 80 -10.24 -11.37 -5.62
C ALA A 80 -10.10 -10.02 -4.89
N GLN A 81 -8.88 -9.56 -4.61
CA GLN A 81 -8.68 -8.24 -4.00
C GLN A 81 -9.02 -7.11 -4.95
N PHE A 82 -8.63 -7.21 -6.22
CA PHE A 82 -8.93 -6.21 -7.23
C PHE A 82 -10.44 -6.08 -7.49
N THR A 83 -11.16 -7.19 -7.54
CA THR A 83 -12.63 -7.19 -7.68
C THR A 83 -13.33 -6.62 -6.43
N GLN A 84 -12.87 -6.97 -5.23
CA GLN A 84 -13.41 -6.39 -3.99
C GLN A 84 -13.15 -4.88 -3.89
N PHE A 85 -11.98 -4.42 -4.35
CA PHE A 85 -11.64 -3.01 -4.43
C PHE A 85 -12.54 -2.27 -5.43
N LEU A 86 -12.70 -2.79 -6.65
CA LEU A 86 -13.61 -2.21 -7.66
C LEU A 86 -15.05 -2.11 -7.16
N SER A 87 -15.52 -3.13 -6.44
CA SER A 87 -16.87 -3.12 -5.86
C SER A 87 -17.04 -2.00 -4.83
N ARG A 88 -16.08 -1.84 -3.90
CA ARG A 88 -16.11 -0.74 -2.92
C ARG A 88 -15.98 0.63 -3.59
N HIS A 89 -15.11 0.76 -4.58
CA HIS A 89 -14.92 2.01 -5.31
C HIS A 89 -16.19 2.42 -6.05
N ASN A 90 -16.87 1.48 -6.71
CA ASN A 90 -18.14 1.76 -7.39
C ASN A 90 -19.26 2.13 -6.42
N GLN A 91 -19.28 1.60 -5.20
CA GLN A 91 -20.25 2.00 -4.17
C GLN A 91 -20.02 3.44 -3.69
N ILE A 92 -18.77 3.86 -3.55
CA ILE A 92 -18.43 5.23 -3.13
C ILE A 92 -18.70 6.23 -4.26
N HIS A 93 -18.49 5.82 -5.50
CA HIS A 93 -18.75 6.62 -6.71
C HIS A 93 -20.12 6.34 -7.35
N ASP A 94 -21.03 5.70 -6.62
CA ASP A 94 -22.37 5.42 -7.12
C ASP A 94 -23.13 6.76 -7.24
N LYS A 95 -23.23 7.24 -8.49
CA LYS A 95 -23.89 8.50 -8.83
C LYS A 95 -25.38 8.45 -8.50
N ASP A 96 -26.00 7.28 -8.60
CA ASP A 96 -27.42 7.13 -8.34
C ASP A 96 -27.67 7.23 -6.83
N ALA A 97 -26.86 6.56 -6.01
CA ALA A 97 -26.91 6.71 -4.55
C ALA A 97 -26.63 8.17 -4.09
N HIS A 98 -25.71 8.86 -4.75
CA HIS A 98 -25.44 10.28 -4.49
C HIS A 98 -26.66 11.16 -4.85
N ILE A 99 -27.29 10.93 -6.00
CA ILE A 99 -28.48 11.69 -6.44
C ILE A 99 -29.66 11.43 -5.50
N GLU A 100 -29.88 10.18 -5.08
CA GLU A 100 -30.92 9.82 -4.12
C GLU A 100 -30.72 10.52 -2.79
N LEU A 101 -29.51 10.49 -2.23
CA LEU A 101 -29.20 11.16 -0.97
C LEU A 101 -29.37 12.68 -1.09
N HIS A 102 -28.93 13.27 -2.20
CA HIS A 102 -29.10 14.70 -2.47
C HIS A 102 -30.58 15.10 -2.55
N ASN A 103 -31.39 14.33 -3.28
CA ASN A 103 -32.84 14.57 -3.37
C ASN A 103 -33.53 14.39 -2.01
N ALA A 104 -33.15 13.38 -1.24
CA ALA A 104 -33.66 13.17 0.12
C ALA A 104 -33.33 14.34 1.05
N LEU A 105 -32.11 14.89 0.95
CA LEU A 105 -31.69 16.07 1.70
C LEU A 105 -32.48 17.32 1.31
N ILE A 106 -32.72 17.54 0.01
CA ILE A 106 -33.58 18.64 -0.47
C ILE A 106 -34.99 18.50 0.12
N VAL A 107 -35.60 17.32 0.03
CA VAL A 107 -36.95 17.08 0.58
C VAL A 107 -36.99 17.32 2.09
N HIS A 108 -35.96 16.88 2.81
CA HIS A 108 -35.86 17.10 4.25
C HIS A 108 -35.79 18.59 4.60
N LEU A 109 -34.93 19.36 3.91
CA LEU A 109 -34.80 20.80 4.11
C LEU A 109 -36.11 21.52 3.79
N TRP A 110 -36.74 21.22 2.65
CA TRP A 110 -38.04 21.80 2.28
C TRP A 110 -39.12 21.54 3.33
N LYS A 111 -39.16 20.33 3.88
CA LYS A 111 -40.08 19.97 4.97
C LYS A 111 -39.77 20.74 6.26
N GLN A 112 -38.49 20.91 6.61
CA GLN A 112 -38.08 21.67 7.79
C GLN A 112 -38.45 23.15 7.70
N PHE A 113 -38.24 23.78 6.53
CA PHE A 113 -38.59 25.20 6.31
C PHE A 113 -40.09 25.43 6.14
N SER A 114 -40.84 24.47 5.56
CA SER A 114 -42.31 24.58 5.49
C SER A 114 -43.00 24.40 6.84
N ILE A 115 -42.33 23.79 7.82
CA ILE A 115 -42.82 23.67 9.20
C ILE A 115 -42.46 24.91 10.04
N SER A 116 -41.46 25.71 9.63
CA SER A 116 -41.11 26.97 10.31
C SER A 116 -41.92 28.19 9.85
N ASP A 117 -42.55 28.11 8.68
CA ASP A 117 -43.33 29.21 8.08
C ASP A 117 -44.85 29.10 8.36
N ASN A 118 -45.27 28.26 9.30
CA ASN A 118 -46.66 28.03 9.71
C ASN A 118 -46.80 28.09 11.24
#